data_AF-P28265-F1
#
_entry.id   AF-P28265-F1
#
_cell.length_a   1.000
_cell.length_b   1.000
_cell.length_c   1.000
_cell.angle_alpha   90.00
_cell.angle_beta   90.00
_cell.angle_gamma   90.00
#
_symmetry.space_group_name_H-M   'P 1'
#
loop_
_entity.id
_entity.type
_entity.pdbx_description
1 polymer ?
#
loop_
_entity_poly.entity_id
_entity_poly.type
_entity_poly.pdbx_seq_one_letter_code
_entity_poly.pdbx_strand_id
1 'polypeptide(L)'
;MWLPVLGLVLGIAIGLMTNLTIPSEYSNYLSLAVLAALDTLIGGIRAHLQGTYDEMVFVSGFFFNIILAISLAFLGVHLGVDLYLAGIFAFGVRLFQNIAVIRRNLLTKWTLSKKNKKNVI
;
A
#
# COMPACT_ATOMS: atom_id res chain seq x y z
N MET A 1 -1.34 -9.86 -16.27
CA MET A 1 -2.58 -9.06 -16.21
C MET A 1 -2.20 -7.59 -16.19
N TRP A 2 -2.34 -6.88 -17.32
CA TRP A 2 -1.89 -5.48 -17.46
C TRP A 2 -2.90 -4.44 -16.94
N LEU A 3 -4.15 -4.86 -16.70
CA LEU A 3 -5.25 -4.00 -16.30
C LEU A 3 -4.97 -3.16 -15.03
N PRO A 4 -4.39 -3.69 -13.93
CA PRO A 4 -4.09 -2.89 -12.75
C PRO A 4 -3.02 -1.81 -13.00
N VAL A 5 -2.01 -2.12 -13.81
CA VAL A 5 -0.97 -1.16 -14.19
C VAL A 5 -1.56 -0.04 -15.02
N LEU A 6 -2.42 -0.38 -15.98
CA LEU A 6 -3.14 0.60 -16.79
C LEU A 6 -4.06 1.49 -15.93
N GLY A 7 -4.77 0.91 -14.96
CA GLY A 7 -5.58 1.66 -14.00
C GLY A 7 -4.75 2.63 -13.15
N LEU A 8 -3.56 2.20 -12.69
CA LEU A 8 -2.64 3.06 -11.94
C LEU A 8 -2.13 4.23 -12.80
N VAL A 9 -1.69 3.94 -14.03
CA VAL A 9 -1.19 4.97 -14.96
C VAL A 9 -2.30 5.97 -15.29
N LEU A 10 -3.52 5.50 -15.56
CA LEU A 10 -4.67 6.37 -15.81
C LEU A 10 -5.01 7.23 -14.59
N GLY A 11 -5.03 6.65 -13.38
CA GLY A 11 -5.31 7.40 -12.15
C GLY A 11 -4.28 8.51 -11.90
N ILE A 12 -2.99 8.20 -12.08
CA ILE A 12 -1.91 9.20 -11.96
C ILE A 12 -2.05 10.27 -13.05
N ALA A 13 -2.27 9.88 -14.30
CA ALA A 13 -2.42 10.82 -15.40
C ALA A 13 -3.59 11.78 -15.18
N ILE A 14 -4.75 11.26 -14.77
CA ILE A 14 -5.92 12.08 -14.44
C ILE A 14 -5.57 13.05 -13.31
N GLY A 15 -4.99 12.55 -12.21
CA GLY A 15 -4.61 13.38 -11.06
C GLY A 15 -3.63 14.51 -11.41
N LEU A 16 -2.65 14.25 -12.28
CA LEU A 16 -1.68 15.26 -12.72
C LEU A 16 -2.25 16.24 -13.75
N MET A 17 -3.19 15.80 -14.59
CA MET A 17 -3.84 16.66 -15.59
C MET A 17 -4.95 17.53 -14.98
N THR A 18 -5.58 17.07 -13.91
CA THR A 18 -6.50 17.88 -13.13
C THR A 18 -5.69 18.78 -12.20
N ASN A 19 -5.81 20.10 -12.32
CA ASN A 19 -5.31 21.05 -11.31
C ASN A 19 -6.16 21.02 -10.03
N LEU A 20 -6.57 19.83 -9.59
CA LEU A 20 -7.42 19.64 -8.43
C LEU A 20 -6.56 19.83 -7.18
N THR A 21 -6.65 21.01 -6.59
CA THR A 21 -6.06 21.29 -5.29
C THR A 21 -7.00 20.77 -4.21
N ILE A 22 -6.44 20.00 -3.29
CA ILE A 22 -7.20 19.46 -2.16
C ILE A 22 -7.17 20.51 -1.05
N PRO A 23 -8.34 21.03 -0.61
CA PRO A 23 -8.40 21.95 0.51
C PRO A 23 -7.72 21.36 1.74
N SER A 24 -7.13 22.22 2.57
CA SER A 24 -6.39 21.80 3.76
C SER A 24 -7.26 20.97 4.72
N GLU A 25 -8.58 21.22 4.77
CA GLU A 25 -9.50 20.46 5.61
C GLU A 25 -9.60 18.98 5.21
N TYR A 26 -9.41 18.65 3.92
CA TYR A 26 -9.50 17.28 3.41
C TYR A 26 -8.15 16.57 3.28
N SER A 27 -7.05 17.26 3.57
CA SER A 27 -5.68 16.74 3.41
C SER A 27 -5.43 15.48 4.24
N ASN A 28 -5.92 15.44 5.49
CA ASN A 28 -5.75 14.27 6.37
C ASN A 28 -6.50 13.04 5.85
N TYR A 29 -7.70 13.23 5.31
CA TYR A 29 -8.52 12.15 4.75
C TYR A 29 -7.83 11.52 3.54
N LEU A 30 -7.39 12.36 2.60
CA LEU A 30 -6.71 11.90 1.40
C LEU A 30 -5.39 11.21 1.74
N SER A 31 -4.59 11.82 2.61
CA SER A 31 -3.29 11.27 3.01
C SER A 31 -3.45 9.88 3.63
N LEU A 32 -4.45 9.69 4.50
CA LEU A 32 -4.70 8.38 5.11
C LEU A 32 -5.22 7.36 4.11
N ALA A 33 -6.12 7.77 3.22
CA ALA A 33 -6.65 6.92 2.17
C ALA A 33 -5.54 6.43 1.21
N VAL A 34 -4.68 7.33 0.76
CA VAL A 34 -3.52 7.01 -0.10
C VAL A 34 -2.55 6.08 0.63
N LEU A 35 -2.26 6.35 1.90
CA LEU A 35 -1.37 5.50 2.69
C LEU A 35 -1.96 4.09 2.89
N ALA A 36 -3.25 3.97 3.16
CA ALA A 36 -3.93 2.68 3.28
C ALA A 36 -3.96 1.88 1.97
N ALA A 37 -4.19 2.58 0.85
CA ALA A 37 -4.11 2.00 -0.49
C ALA A 37 -2.70 1.47 -0.78
N LEU A 38 -1.67 2.27 -0.48
CA LEU A 38 -0.28 1.90 -0.67
C LEU A 38 0.15 0.72 0.22
N ASP A 39 -0.20 0.74 1.52
CA ASP A 39 0.06 -0.38 2.44
C ASP A 39 -0.51 -1.69 1.86
N THR A 40 -1.74 -1.64 1.36
CA THR A 40 -2.40 -2.82 0.78
C THR A 40 -1.71 -3.29 -0.51
N LEU A 41 -1.30 -2.38 -1.39
CA LEU A 41 -0.54 -2.70 -2.60
C LEU A 41 0.79 -3.40 -2.27
N ILE A 42 1.57 -2.85 -1.35
CA ILE A 42 2.83 -3.46 -0.92
C ILE A 42 2.56 -4.80 -0.20
N GLY A 43 1.51 -4.89 0.61
CA GLY A 43 1.05 -6.13 1.24
C GLY A 43 0.71 -7.22 0.22
N GLY A 44 0.07 -6.86 -0.90
CA GLY A 44 -0.22 -7.75 -2.03
C GLY A 44 1.05 -8.26 -2.71
N ILE A 45 2.01 -7.38 -2.98
CA ILE A 45 3.32 -7.77 -3.54
C ILE A 45 4.04 -8.74 -2.59
N ARG A 46 4.04 -8.46 -1.29
CA ARG A 46 4.60 -9.36 -0.27
C ARG A 46 3.94 -10.73 -0.32
N ALA A 47 2.60 -10.79 -0.34
CA ALA A 47 1.85 -12.05 -0.39
C ALA A 47 2.16 -12.84 -1.68
N HIS A 48 2.28 -12.16 -2.82
CA HIS A 48 2.65 -12.79 -4.08
C HIS A 48 4.05 -13.42 -4.02
N LEU A 49 5.04 -12.70 -3.47
CA LEU A 49 6.40 -13.23 -3.32
C LEU A 49 6.49 -14.41 -2.35
N GLN A 50 5.57 -14.52 -1.40
CA GLN A 50 5.47 -15.61 -0.43
C GLN A 50 4.58 -16.77 -0.90
N GLY A 51 3.93 -16.65 -2.07
CA GLY A 51 3.02 -17.68 -2.58
C GLY A 51 1.69 -17.76 -1.83
N THR A 52 1.32 -16.73 -1.08
CA THR A 52 0.08 -16.65 -0.28
C THR A 52 -0.87 -15.56 -0.77
N TYR A 53 -0.74 -15.16 -2.04
CA TYR A 53 -1.61 -14.15 -2.64
C TYR A 53 -2.99 -14.71 -2.93
N ASP A 54 -4.01 -14.01 -2.46
CA ASP A 54 -5.41 -14.24 -2.78
C ASP A 54 -6.00 -12.92 -3.32
N GLU A 55 -6.57 -12.98 -4.53
CA GLU A 55 -7.11 -11.81 -5.22
C GLU A 55 -8.34 -11.23 -4.53
N MET A 56 -9.24 -12.07 -4.01
CA MET A 56 -10.43 -11.60 -3.29
C MET A 56 -10.05 -10.90 -1.99
N VAL A 57 -9.07 -11.45 -1.26
CA VAL A 57 -8.53 -10.83 -0.05
C VAL A 57 -7.83 -9.51 -0.37
N PHE A 58 -7.07 -9.44 -1.47
CA PHE A 58 -6.42 -8.21 -1.89
C PHE A 58 -7.43 -7.11 -2.26
N VAL A 59 -8.39 -7.43 -3.12
CA VAL A 59 -9.39 -6.45 -3.61
C VAL A 59 -10.28 -5.98 -2.47
N SER A 60 -10.80 -6.91 -1.65
CA SER A 60 -11.61 -6.53 -0.47
C SER A 60 -10.79 -5.70 0.52
N GLY A 61 -9.57 -6.11 0.82
CA GLY A 61 -8.66 -5.39 1.70
C GLY A 61 -8.34 -3.98 1.19
N PHE A 62 -8.15 -3.80 -0.12
CA PHE A 62 -7.82 -2.51 -0.71
C PHE A 62 -8.93 -1.48 -0.45
N PHE A 63 -10.17 -1.80 -0.82
CA PHE A 63 -11.30 -0.88 -0.61
C PHE A 63 -11.67 -0.74 0.86
N PHE A 64 -11.68 -1.84 1.62
CA PHE A 64 -12.05 -1.82 3.02
C PHE A 64 -11.05 -1.02 3.86
N ASN A 65 -9.75 -1.15 3.62
CA ASN A 65 -8.73 -0.37 4.31
C ASN A 65 -8.84 1.13 4.00
N ILE A 66 -9.13 1.51 2.76
CA ILE A 66 -9.34 2.92 2.37
C ILE A 66 -10.57 3.49 3.06
N ILE A 67 -11.70 2.76 3.04
CA ILE A 67 -12.93 3.20 3.71
C ILE A 67 -12.68 3.35 5.20
N LEU A 68 -12.07 2.36 5.85
CA LEU A 68 -11.70 2.44 7.27
C LEU A 68 -10.77 3.62 7.58
N ALA A 69 -9.77 3.88 6.74
CA ALA A 69 -8.89 5.03 6.85
C ALA A 69 -9.67 6.35 6.82
N ILE A 70 -10.54 6.53 5.82
CA ILE A 70 -11.36 7.73 5.68
C ILE A 70 -12.31 7.86 6.87
N SER A 71 -12.97 6.78 7.30
CA SER A 71 -13.83 6.76 8.49
C SER A 71 -13.08 7.12 9.76
N LEU A 72 -11.85 6.65 9.93
CA LEU A 72 -11.03 6.97 11.10
C LEU A 72 -10.64 8.46 11.13
N ALA A 73 -10.24 9.01 9.98
CA ALA A 73 -9.98 10.46 9.85
C ALA A 73 -11.25 11.28 10.13
N PHE A 74 -12.39 10.85 9.59
CA PHE A 74 -13.70 11.47 9.83
C PHE A 74 -14.07 11.49 11.31
N LEU A 75 -13.97 10.35 11.98
CA LEU A 75 -14.23 10.25 13.42
C LEU A 75 -13.27 11.13 14.22
N GLY A 76 -12.00 11.22 13.80
CA GLY A 76 -11.02 12.10 14.44
C GLY A 76 -11.45 13.56 14.44
N VAL A 77 -11.87 14.06 13.28
CA VAL A 77 -12.36 15.44 13.14
C VAL A 77 -13.61 15.70 13.99
N HIS A 78 -14.56 14.76 14.05
CA HIS A 78 -15.81 14.93 14.80
C HIS A 78 -15.63 14.81 16.32
N LEU A 79 -14.68 14.00 16.77
CA LEU A 79 -14.37 13.82 18.18
C LEU A 79 -13.35 14.85 18.70
N GLY A 80 -12.74 15.66 17.82
CA GLY A 80 -11.70 16.62 18.18
C GLY A 80 -10.38 15.96 18.58
N VAL A 81 -10.06 14.79 18.03
CA VAL A 81 -8.84 14.03 18.33
C VAL A 81 -8.11 13.62 17.05
N ASP A 82 -6.78 13.50 17.13
CA ASP A 82 -5.92 13.17 15.98
C ASP A 82 -5.92 11.68 15.62
N LEU A 83 -7.10 11.06 15.44
CA LEU A 83 -7.21 9.66 15.02
C LEU A 83 -6.55 9.39 13.66
N TYR A 84 -6.40 10.42 12.83
CA TYR A 84 -5.58 10.37 11.63
C TYR A 84 -4.16 9.87 11.93
N LEU A 85 -3.52 10.38 13.00
CA LEU A 85 -2.17 10.00 13.39
C LEU A 85 -2.10 8.51 13.80
N ALA A 86 -3.10 8.01 14.52
CA ALA A 86 -3.20 6.59 14.85
C ALA A 86 -3.29 5.72 13.59
N GLY A 87 -4.07 6.17 12.60
CA GLY A 87 -4.11 5.55 11.28
C GLY A 87 -2.74 5.54 10.60
N ILE A 88 -2.05 6.70 10.52
CA ILE A 88 -0.71 6.80 9.92
C ILE A 88 0.23 5.79 10.57
N PHE A 89 0.27 5.74 11.90
CA PHE A 89 1.16 4.82 12.61
C PHE A 89 0.84 3.37 12.29
N ALA A 90 -0.43 2.98 12.32
CA ALA A 90 -0.85 1.61 12.03
C ALA A 90 -0.51 1.19 10.59
N PHE A 91 -0.95 1.97 9.59
CA PHE A 91 -0.64 1.70 8.18
C PHE A 91 0.85 1.83 7.88
N GLY A 92 1.53 2.81 8.45
CA GLY A 92 2.95 3.06 8.26
C GLY A 92 3.81 1.91 8.77
N VAL A 93 3.55 1.40 9.98
CA VAL A 93 4.27 0.24 10.53
C VAL A 93 4.06 -0.98 9.64
N ARG A 94 2.83 -1.26 9.21
CA ARG A 94 2.54 -2.38 8.29
C ARG A 94 3.25 -2.22 6.95
N LEU A 95 3.26 -1.01 6.40
CA LEU A 95 3.96 -0.70 5.15
C LEU A 95 5.45 -1.02 5.26
N PHE A 96 6.13 -0.52 6.30
CA PHE A 96 7.55 -0.80 6.52
C PHE A 96 7.83 -2.29 6.73
N GLN A 97 6.98 -3.00 7.47
CA GLN A 97 7.08 -4.44 7.65
C GLN A 97 6.96 -5.19 6.32
N ASN A 98 5.99 -4.81 5.48
CA ASN A 98 5.78 -5.41 4.17
C ASN A 98 7.01 -5.21 3.27
N ILE A 99 7.56 -3.99 3.23
CA ILE A 99 8.80 -3.68 2.49
C ILE A 99 9.98 -4.50 3.02
N ALA A 100 10.14 -4.63 4.33
CA ALA A 100 11.23 -5.40 4.93
C ALA A 100 11.19 -6.88 4.53
N VAL A 101 9.99 -7.48 4.50
CA VAL A 101 9.78 -8.86 4.06
C VAL A 101 10.06 -9.02 2.57
N ILE A 102 9.59 -8.09 1.73
CA ILE A 102 9.88 -8.08 0.28
C ILE A 102 11.40 -8.04 0.05
N ARG A 103 12.09 -7.09 0.69
CA ARG A 103 13.55 -6.93 0.61
C ARG A 103 14.27 -8.23 0.98
N ARG A 104 13.86 -8.88 2.09
CA ARG A 104 14.46 -10.15 2.53
C ARG A 104 14.28 -11.25 1.49
N ASN A 105 13.06 -11.43 0.96
CA ASN A 105 12.79 -12.47 -0.04
C ASN A 105 13.60 -12.27 -1.33
N LEU A 106 13.68 -11.03 -1.81
CA LEU A 106 14.49 -10.70 -2.99
C LEU A 106 15.98 -10.99 -2.76
N LEU A 107 16.52 -10.59 -1.61
CA LEU A 107 17.92 -10.84 -1.25
C LEU A 107 18.21 -12.34 -1.14
N THR A 108 17.35 -13.11 -0.47
CA THR A 108 17.52 -14.57 -0.36
C THR A 108 17.50 -15.25 -1.73
N LYS A 109 16.58 -14.88 -2.63
CA LYS A 109 16.54 -15.42 -4.00
C LYS A 109 17.83 -15.10 -4.76
N TRP A 110 18.33 -13.86 -4.64
CA TRP A 110 19.57 -13.45 -5.29
C TRP A 110 20.80 -14.23 -4.77
N THR A 111 20.91 -14.41 -3.45
CA THR A 111 22.00 -15.20 -2.84
C THR A 111 21.95 -16.67 -3.24
N LEU A 112 20.77 -17.30 -3.25
CA LEU A 112 20.60 -18.69 -3.68
C LEU A 112 20.96 -18.88 -5.15
N SER A 113 20.55 -17.95 -6.02
CA SER A 113 20.91 -17.99 -7.45
C SER A 113 22.42 -17.91 -7.67
N LYS A 114 23.14 -17.10 -6.86
CA LYS A 114 24.61 -17.00 -6.94
C LYS A 114 25.30 -18.28 -6.47
N LYS A 115 24.77 -18.95 -5.43
CA LYS A 115 25.30 -20.24 -4.94
C LYS A 115 25.12 -21.37 -5.95
N ASN A 116 23.95 -21.48 -6.58
CA ASN A 116 23.69 -22.52 -7.59
C ASN A 116 24.61 -22.39 -8.80
N LYS A 117 24.87 -21.17 -9.28
CA LYS A 117 25.82 -20.94 -10.39
C LYS A 117 27.25 -21.38 -10.04
N LYS A 118 27.66 -21.28 -8.77
CA LYS A 118 28.99 -21.71 -8.31
C LYS A 118 29.13 -23.24 -8.22
N ASN A 119 28.05 -23.98 -7.95
CA ASN A 119 28.07 -25.44 -7.84
C ASN A 119 27.99 -26.16 -9.21
N VAL A 120 27.75 -25.43 -10.30
CA VAL A 120 27.69 -25.96 -11.68
C VAL A 120 29.03 -25.84 -12.40
N ILE A 121 29.99 -25.08 -11.85
CA ILE A 121 31.36 -24.94 -12.35
C ILE A 121 32.26 -25.84 -11.51
#